data_AF-A0A2A2RTB9-F1
#
_entry.id   AF-A0A2A2RTB9-F1
#
_cell.length_a   1.000
_cell.length_b   1.000
_cell.length_c   1.000
_cell.angle_alpha   90.00
_cell.angle_beta   90.00
_cell.angle_gamma   90.00
#
_symmetry.space_group_name_H-M   'P 1'
#
loop_
_entity.id
_entity.type
_entity.pdbx_description
1 polymer ?
#
loop_
_entity_poly.entity_id
_entity_poly.type
_entity_poly.pdbx_seq_one_letter_code
_entity_poly.pdbx_strand_id
1 'polypeptide(L)'
;MLATRTITNSYQDFQLLELSQLLHTEGRGPFMVVQEGAAPEDTAMRHCSFVLTRRGTWLHYYLFLALPEEVRRCIAMFDTVADVFARAETMPARVKVEDALSLQELLHDSGFEPDAADEQGRVLFEDLRRRHPGELLPKLKS
;
A
#
# COMPACT_ATOMS: atom_id res chain seq x y z
N MET A 1 -6.09 15.17 -22.03
CA MET A 1 -4.79 14.81 -21.44
C MET A 1 -4.75 15.44 -20.07
N LEU A 2 -4.85 14.66 -18.99
CA LEU A 2 -4.67 15.22 -17.64
C LEU A 2 -3.19 15.57 -17.49
N ALA A 3 -2.89 16.79 -17.05
CA ALA A 3 -1.52 17.20 -16.80
C ALA A 3 -0.89 16.25 -15.79
N THR A 4 0.27 15.68 -16.14
CA THR A 4 1.00 14.76 -15.26
C THR A 4 1.42 15.51 -14.00
N ARG A 5 0.69 15.32 -12.91
CA ARG A 5 0.96 15.94 -11.61
C ARG A 5 1.63 14.94 -10.68
N THR A 6 2.48 15.44 -9.80
CA THR A 6 3.04 14.64 -8.70
C THR A 6 1.95 14.33 -7.68
N ILE A 7 2.02 13.14 -7.08
CA ILE A 7 1.16 12.80 -5.94
C ILE A 7 1.45 13.72 -4.73
N THR A 8 0.46 13.91 -3.86
CA THR A 8 0.49 14.86 -2.74
C THR A 8 -0.07 14.23 -1.47
N ASN A 9 0.27 14.79 -0.32
CA ASN A 9 -0.36 14.45 0.97
C ASN A 9 -1.56 15.36 1.30
N SER A 10 -2.08 16.10 0.31
CA SER A 10 -3.27 16.93 0.47
C SER A 10 -4.52 16.06 0.37
N TYR A 11 -5.35 16.07 1.41
CA TYR A 11 -6.62 15.32 1.41
C TYR A 11 -7.55 15.71 0.25
N GLN A 12 -7.40 16.92 -0.31
CA GLN A 12 -8.19 17.39 -1.46
C GLN A 12 -7.89 16.61 -2.74
N ASP A 13 -6.71 16.00 -2.82
CA ASP A 13 -6.30 15.20 -3.96
C ASP A 13 -6.53 13.70 -3.75
N PHE A 14 -7.08 13.30 -2.61
CA PHE A 14 -7.35 11.90 -2.27
C PHE A 14 -8.61 11.42 -2.97
N GLN A 15 -8.54 10.26 -3.62
CA GLN A 15 -9.70 9.56 -4.14
C GLN A 15 -10.08 8.47 -3.15
N LEU A 16 -11.23 8.63 -2.49
CA LEU A 16 -11.74 7.66 -1.53
C LEU A 16 -12.57 6.59 -2.25
N LEU A 17 -12.13 5.34 -2.17
CA LEU A 17 -12.84 4.18 -2.70
C LEU A 17 -13.54 3.46 -1.55
N GLU A 18 -14.87 3.35 -1.60
CA GLU A 18 -15.65 2.51 -0.71
C GLU A 18 -15.76 1.10 -1.30
N LEU A 19 -15.06 0.14 -0.71
CA LEU A 19 -14.95 -1.21 -1.27
C LEU A 19 -16.25 -2.00 -1.18
N SER A 20 -17.11 -1.75 -0.18
CA SER A 20 -18.43 -2.40 -0.10
C SER A 20 -19.32 -2.05 -1.28
N GLN A 21 -19.27 -0.81 -1.77
CA GLN A 21 -20.02 -0.40 -2.96
C GLN A 21 -19.52 -1.11 -4.22
N LEU A 22 -18.21 -1.33 -4.34
CA LEU A 22 -17.61 -2.04 -5.46
C LEU A 22 -17.89 -3.55 -5.44
N LEU A 23 -18.01 -4.13 -4.25
CA LEU A 23 -18.25 -5.56 -4.03
C LEU A 23 -19.74 -5.90 -3.84
N HIS A 24 -20.64 -4.92 -3.93
CA HIS A 24 -22.08 -5.06 -3.68
C HIS A 24 -22.42 -5.74 -2.34
N THR A 25 -21.65 -5.43 -1.30
CA THR A 25 -21.88 -5.97 0.05
C THR A 25 -22.64 -4.97 0.91
N GLU A 26 -23.53 -5.46 1.76
CA GLU A 26 -24.23 -4.63 2.76
C GLU A 26 -23.24 -4.05 3.79
N GLY A 27 -23.31 -2.74 4.05
CA GLY A 27 -22.47 -2.04 5.02
C GLY A 27 -21.64 -0.89 4.42
N ARG A 28 -21.09 -0.04 5.30
CA ARG A 28 -20.17 1.04 4.90
C ARG A 28 -18.73 0.58 5.08
N GLY A 29 -17.91 0.77 4.05
CA GLY A 29 -16.49 0.41 4.06
C GLY A 29 -16.23 -1.10 3.84
N PRO A 30 -14.96 -1.53 3.86
CA PRO A 30 -13.77 -0.73 4.15
C PRO A 30 -13.46 0.30 3.05
N PHE A 31 -12.70 1.32 3.43
CA PHE A 31 -12.29 2.40 2.55
C PHE A 31 -10.82 2.26 2.17
N MET A 32 -10.49 2.66 0.95
CA MET A 32 -9.13 2.74 0.45
C MET A 32 -8.90 4.12 -0.18
N VAL A 33 -7.73 4.71 0.04
CA VAL A 33 -7.38 5.98 -0.56
C VAL A 33 -6.42 5.73 -1.71
N VAL A 34 -6.76 6.24 -2.88
CA VAL A 34 -5.93 6.16 -4.08
C VAL A 34 -5.64 7.53 -4.65
N GLN A 35 -4.54 7.62 -5.40
CA GLN A 35 -4.19 8.81 -6.15
C GLN A 35 -3.45 8.41 -7.42
N GLU A 36 -3.77 9.08 -8.52
CA GLU A 36 -3.03 8.98 -9.77
C GLU A 36 -2.06 10.15 -9.91
N GLY A 37 -0.85 9.86 -10.38
CA GLY A 37 0.18 10.87 -10.60
C GLY A 37 1.56 10.27 -10.81
N ALA A 38 2.59 11.11 -10.72
CA ALA A 38 3.98 10.67 -10.68
C ALA A 38 4.51 10.67 -9.24
N ALA A 39 5.42 9.73 -8.92
CA ALA A 39 6.16 9.80 -7.67
C ALA A 39 7.05 11.06 -7.65
N PRO A 40 7.20 11.76 -6.50
CA PRO A 40 8.01 12.98 -6.42
C PRO A 40 9.47 12.82 -6.83
N GLU A 41 10.01 11.62 -6.63
CA GLU A 41 11.41 11.30 -6.91
C GLU A 41 11.59 10.67 -8.31
N ASP A 42 10.50 10.45 -9.06
CA ASP A 42 10.57 9.92 -10.42
C ASP A 42 10.84 11.02 -11.44
N THR A 43 12.11 11.15 -11.83
CA THR A 43 12.56 12.14 -12.82
C THR A 43 11.94 11.94 -14.21
N ALA A 44 11.46 10.73 -14.53
CA ALA A 44 10.78 10.45 -15.79
C ALA A 44 9.28 10.80 -15.74
N MET A 45 8.76 11.23 -14.58
CA MET A 45 7.36 11.61 -14.39
C MET A 45 6.39 10.52 -14.85
N ARG A 46 6.71 9.25 -14.59
CA ARG A 46 5.85 8.14 -14.99
C ARG A 46 4.54 8.21 -14.21
N HIS A 47 3.44 8.24 -14.94
CA HIS A 47 2.11 8.29 -14.37
C HIS A 47 1.71 6.89 -13.89
N CYS A 48 1.41 6.75 -12.61
CA CYS A 48 1.03 5.50 -11.95
C CYS A 48 -0.12 5.76 -10.97
N SER A 49 -0.75 4.70 -10.52
CA SER A 49 -1.70 4.73 -9.40
C SER A 49 -1.00 4.33 -8.12
N PHE A 50 -1.35 4.99 -7.03
CA PHE A 50 -0.81 4.76 -5.69
C PHE A 50 -1.93 4.54 -4.68
N VAL A 51 -1.65 3.76 -3.65
CA VAL A 51 -2.52 3.49 -2.51
C VAL A 51 -1.88 4.07 -1.25
N LEU A 52 -2.67 4.78 -0.45
CA LEU A 52 -2.22 5.25 0.86
C LEU A 52 -2.20 4.08 1.85
N THR A 53 -1.06 3.85 2.48
CA THR A 53 -0.92 2.89 3.58
C THR A 53 -1.36 3.52 4.90
N ARG A 54 -1.68 2.68 5.90
CA ARG A 54 -1.93 3.10 7.28
C ARG A 54 -0.69 3.68 7.96
N ARG A 55 0.52 3.54 7.39
CA ARG A 55 1.74 4.23 7.85
C ARG A 55 1.80 5.69 7.39
N GLY A 56 0.92 6.13 6.48
CA GLY A 56 0.94 7.48 5.91
C GLY A 56 1.92 7.63 4.74
N THR A 57 2.22 6.52 4.07
CA THR A 57 3.10 6.44 2.89
C THR A 57 2.31 5.95 1.68
N TRP A 58 2.85 6.16 0.48
CA TRP A 58 2.21 5.76 -0.76
C TRP A 58 2.84 4.49 -1.31
N LEU A 59 2.03 3.47 -1.59
CA LEU A 59 2.46 2.24 -2.23
C LEU A 59 2.00 2.23 -3.68
N HIS A 60 2.87 1.85 -4.61
CA HIS A 60 2.43 1.65 -6.00
C HIS A 60 1.31 0.61 -6.07
N TYR A 61 0.24 0.92 -6.81
CA TYR A 61 -0.94 0.05 -6.89
C TYR A 61 -0.61 -1.37 -7.40
N TYR A 62 0.33 -1.50 -8.34
CA TYR A 62 0.75 -2.82 -8.83
C TYR A 62 1.46 -3.66 -7.76
N LEU A 63 2.21 -3.03 -6.84
CA LEU A 63 2.83 -3.72 -5.70
C LEU A 63 1.76 -4.09 -4.67
N PHE A 64 0.82 -3.18 -4.42
CA PHE A 64 -0.34 -3.46 -3.56
C PHE A 64 -1.07 -4.71 -4.05
N LEU A 65 -1.40 -4.81 -5.35
CA LEU A 65 -2.09 -5.98 -5.91
C LEU A 65 -1.30 -7.29 -5.81
N ALA A 66 0.03 -7.23 -5.72
CA ALA A 66 0.86 -8.40 -5.59
C ALA A 66 0.87 -8.96 -4.16
N LEU A 67 0.46 -8.18 -3.16
CA LEU A 67 0.45 -8.62 -1.75
C LEU A 67 -0.74 -9.55 -1.45
N PRO A 68 -0.58 -10.48 -0.48
CA PRO A 68 -1.68 -11.30 0.03
C PRO A 68 -2.86 -10.45 0.49
N GLU A 69 -4.09 -10.97 0.40
CA GLU A 69 -5.29 -10.22 0.76
C GLU A 69 -5.25 -9.74 2.22
N GLU A 70 -4.81 -10.59 3.13
CA GLU A 70 -4.69 -10.31 4.56
C GLU A 70 -3.76 -9.11 4.80
N VAL A 71 -2.61 -9.12 4.13
CA VAL A 71 -1.64 -8.01 4.17
C VAL A 71 -2.28 -6.75 3.62
N ARG A 72 -2.91 -6.81 2.43
CA ARG A 72 -3.56 -5.66 1.79
C ARG A 72 -4.60 -5.01 2.71
N ARG A 73 -5.42 -5.83 3.36
CA ARG A 73 -6.42 -5.39 4.34
C ARG A 73 -5.75 -4.69 5.53
N CYS A 74 -4.72 -5.29 6.10
CA CYS A 74 -4.00 -4.71 7.23
C CYS A 74 -3.30 -3.39 6.89
N ILE A 75 -2.66 -3.28 5.73
CA ILE A 75 -1.77 -2.13 5.47
C ILE A 75 -2.45 -0.95 4.79
N ALA A 76 -3.58 -1.12 4.09
CA ALA A 76 -4.12 -0.08 3.23
C ALA A 76 -5.65 0.08 3.28
N MET A 77 -6.35 -0.72 4.10
CA MET A 77 -7.78 -0.55 4.33
C MET A 77 -8.05 0.20 5.64
N PHE A 78 -8.97 1.16 5.54
CA PHE A 78 -9.48 1.97 6.63
C PHE A 78 -10.92 1.56 6.93
N ASP A 79 -11.23 1.33 8.19
CA ASP A 79 -12.56 0.85 8.58
C ASP A 79 -13.62 1.95 8.40
N THR A 80 -13.23 3.20 8.66
CA THR A 80 -14.10 4.37 8.53
C THR A 80 -13.46 5.51 7.74
N VAL A 81 -14.32 6.39 7.21
CA VAL A 81 -13.87 7.66 6.61
C VAL A 81 -13.19 8.56 7.63
N ALA A 82 -13.57 8.48 8.91
CA ALA A 82 -12.92 9.24 9.98
C ALA A 82 -11.45 8.82 10.15
N ASP A 83 -11.14 7.53 10.01
CA ASP A 83 -9.75 7.04 10.06
C ASP A 83 -8.91 7.59 8.91
N VAL A 84 -9.53 7.75 7.73
CA VAL A 84 -8.87 8.36 6.57
C VAL A 84 -8.52 9.82 6.84
N PHE A 85 -9.46 10.61 7.38
CA PHE A 85 -9.19 12.01 7.69
C PHE A 85 -8.20 12.17 8.83
N ALA A 86 -8.31 11.37 9.89
CA ALA A 86 -7.33 11.35 10.98
C ALA A 86 -5.93 11.02 10.46
N ARG A 87 -5.82 10.08 9.49
CA ARG A 87 -4.55 9.82 8.82
C ARG A 87 -4.07 11.03 8.04
N ALA A 88 -4.91 11.60 7.18
CA ALA A 88 -4.56 12.76 6.35
C ALA A 88 -4.04 13.96 7.16
N GLU A 89 -4.64 14.25 8.31
CA GLU A 89 -4.22 15.34 9.20
C GLU A 89 -2.81 15.17 9.77
N THR A 90 -2.37 13.92 9.95
CA THR A 90 -1.05 13.59 10.50
C THR A 90 0.05 13.45 9.44
N MET A 91 -0.31 13.53 8.16
CA MET A 91 0.64 13.29 7.08
C MET A 91 1.61 14.47 6.93
N PRO A 92 2.93 14.21 6.79
CA PRO A 92 3.90 15.27 6.57
C PRO A 92 3.69 15.91 5.19
N ALA A 93 4.14 17.15 4.99
CA ALA A 93 4.08 17.78 3.67
C ALA A 93 4.91 17.04 2.60
N ARG A 94 6.02 16.39 3.02
CA ARG A 94 6.85 15.57 2.13
C ARG A 94 6.18 14.23 1.89
N VAL A 95 5.87 13.96 0.63
CA VAL A 95 5.37 12.66 0.18
C VAL A 95 6.49 11.62 0.22
N LYS A 96 6.17 10.44 0.77
CA LYS A 96 7.04 9.26 0.75
C LYS A 96 6.34 8.14 -0.03
N VAL A 97 7.03 7.59 -1.02
CA VAL A 97 6.61 6.40 -1.77
C VAL A 97 7.41 5.22 -1.24
N GLU A 98 6.73 4.10 -0.99
CA GLU A 98 7.38 2.88 -0.50
C GLU A 98 8.20 2.20 -1.59
N ASP A 99 9.39 1.77 -1.19
CA ASP A 99 10.30 0.98 -2.00
C ASP A 99 10.27 -0.50 -1.54
N ALA A 100 11.15 -1.32 -2.13
CA ALA A 100 11.22 -2.73 -1.82
C ALA A 100 11.67 -3.04 -0.38
N LEU A 101 12.43 -2.15 0.27
CA LEU A 101 12.85 -2.32 1.65
C LEU A 101 11.66 -2.03 2.60
N SER A 102 10.94 -0.95 2.34
CA SER A 102 9.69 -0.64 3.05
C SER A 102 8.62 -1.74 2.93
N LEU A 103 8.58 -2.47 1.82
CA LEU A 103 7.64 -3.60 1.64
C LEU A 103 7.90 -4.74 2.64
N GLN A 104 9.15 -5.02 2.99
CA GLN A 104 9.46 -6.04 3.99
C GLN A 104 8.98 -5.63 5.38
N GLU A 105 9.17 -4.37 5.73
CA GLU A 105 8.63 -3.80 6.97
C GLU A 105 7.10 -3.86 6.99
N LEU A 106 6.44 -3.54 5.87
CA LEU A 106 4.98 -3.62 5.77
C LEU A 106 4.44 -5.04 5.97
N LEU A 107 5.13 -6.05 5.41
CA LEU A 107 4.80 -7.45 5.63
C LEU A 107 4.99 -7.83 7.11
N HIS A 108 6.10 -7.42 7.72
CA HIS A 108 6.35 -7.67 9.14
C HIS A 108 5.32 -7.00 10.05
N ASP A 109 5.03 -5.71 9.83
CA ASP A 109 4.07 -4.92 10.60
C ASP A 109 2.64 -5.45 10.47
N SER A 110 2.31 -6.07 9.34
CA SER A 110 1.00 -6.72 9.15
C SER A 110 0.81 -7.97 10.02
N GLY A 111 1.89 -8.48 10.64
CA GLY A 111 1.87 -9.74 11.38
C GLY A 111 1.66 -10.96 10.48
N PHE A 112 1.86 -10.81 9.16
CA PHE A 112 1.74 -11.89 8.21
C PHE A 112 2.89 -12.88 8.40
N GLU A 113 2.57 -14.03 8.99
CA GLU A 113 3.39 -15.22 8.88
C GLU A 113 2.87 -16.03 7.69
N PRO A 114 3.70 -16.30 6.68
CA PRO A 114 3.28 -17.11 5.55
C PRO A 114 2.87 -18.49 6.06
N ASP A 115 1.60 -18.84 5.94
CA ASP A 115 1.14 -20.20 6.15
C ASP A 115 1.91 -21.11 5.16
N ALA A 116 2.39 -22.26 5.62
CA ALA A 116 3.07 -23.23 4.78
C ALA A 116 2.20 -23.66 3.57
N ALA A 117 0.88 -23.53 3.70
CA ALA A 117 -0.13 -23.80 2.67
C ALA A 117 -0.38 -22.63 1.69
N ASP A 118 0.05 -21.39 1.98
CA ASP A 118 -0.12 -20.26 1.08
C ASP A 118 1.02 -20.20 0.04
N GLU A 119 0.84 -20.95 -1.04
CA GLU A 119 1.78 -21.02 -2.15
C GLU A 119 2.01 -19.65 -2.81
N GLN A 120 0.99 -18.78 -2.85
CA GLN A 120 1.09 -17.45 -3.47
C GLN A 120 1.91 -16.50 -2.61
N GLY A 121 1.64 -16.46 -1.29
CA GLY A 121 2.43 -15.70 -0.33
C GLY A 121 3.89 -16.16 -0.28
N ARG A 122 4.13 -17.48 -0.35
CA ARG A 122 5.48 -18.05 -0.42
C ARG A 122 6.22 -17.68 -1.70
N VAL A 123 5.59 -17.79 -2.86
CA VAL A 123 6.21 -17.42 -4.15
C VAL A 123 6.55 -15.93 -4.18
N LEU A 124 5.66 -15.06 -3.71
CA LEU A 124 5.93 -13.63 -3.61
C LEU A 124 7.10 -13.34 -2.66
N PHE A 125 7.10 -13.95 -1.48
CA PHE A 125 8.16 -13.78 -0.49
C PHE A 125 9.51 -14.27 -1.02
N GLU A 126 9.53 -15.41 -1.73
CA GLU A 126 10.72 -15.91 -2.42
C GLU A 126 11.18 -15.00 -3.55
N ASP A 127 10.26 -14.43 -4.34
CA ASP A 127 10.59 -13.49 -5.42
C ASP A 127 11.14 -12.17 -4.87
N LEU A 128 10.56 -11.65 -3.79
CA LEU A 128 11.09 -10.49 -3.05
C LEU A 128 12.48 -10.79 -2.49
N ARG A 129 12.67 -11.96 -1.86
CA ARG A 129 13.96 -12.40 -1.35
C ARG A 129 15.02 -12.56 -2.45
N ARG A 130 14.63 -13.08 -3.62
CA ARG A 130 15.53 -13.25 -4.78
C ARG A 130 15.97 -11.91 -5.35
N ARG A 131 15.08 -10.92 -5.38
CA ARG A 131 15.37 -9.57 -5.89
C ARG A 131 16.17 -8.73 -4.88
N HIS A 132 16.14 -9.08 -3.58
CA HIS A 132 16.80 -8.35 -2.50
C HIS A 132 17.58 -9.28 -1.54
N PRO A 133 18.66 -9.95 -2.00
CA PRO A 133 19.33 -11.04 -1.27
C PRO A 133 20.17 -10.63 -0.04
N GLY A 134 20.17 -9.36 0.37
CA GLY A 134 21.12 -8.81 1.36
C GLY A 134 20.54 -8.14 2.60
N GLU A 135 19.22 -7.97 2.70
CA GLU A 135 18.59 -7.26 3.82
C GLU A 135 17.86 -8.27 4.72
N LEU A 136 18.22 -8.23 6.00
CA LEU A 136 18.04 -9.26 7.03
C LEU A 136 16.57 -9.68 7.23
N LEU A 137 16.18 -10.81 6.63
CA LEU A 137 14.98 -11.55 7.04
C LEU A 137 15.24 -12.25 8.39
N PRO A 138 14.39 -12.08 9.41
CA PRO A 138 14.43 -12.97 10.56
C PRO A 138 14.11 -14.38 10.10
N LYS A 139 14.95 -15.35 10.53
CA LYS A 139 14.77 -16.76 10.20
C LYS A 139 13.40 -17.22 10.70
N LEU A 140 12.59 -17.76 9.79
CA LEU A 140 11.43 -18.61 10.12
C LEU A 140 11.89 -19.64 11.15
N LYS A 141 11.33 -19.58 12.36
CA LYS A 141 11.55 -20.61 13.37
C LYS A 141 10.86 -21.88 12.88
N SER A 142 11.67 -22.90 12.65
CA SER A 142 11.28 -24.30 12.46
C SER A 142 10.48 -24.83 13.64
#